data_AF-A0A9P6UJL3-F1
#
_entry.id   AF-A0A9P6UJL3-F1
#
_cell.length_a   1.000
_cell.length_b   1.000
_cell.length_c   1.000
_cell.angle_alpha   90.00
_cell.angle_beta   90.00
_cell.angle_gamma   90.00
#
_symmetry.space_group_name_H-M   'P 1'
#
loop_
_entity.id
_entity.type
_entity.pdbx_description
1 polymer ?
#
loop_
_entity_poly.entity_id
_entity_poly.type
_entity_poly.pdbx_seq_one_letter_code
_entity_poly.pdbx_strand_id
1 'polypeptide(L)'
;MTLKPVAGGNSICQTPMIENPNNNPLFESVRQAMGLNTNITEEVPVRLPPRFSVETVRDQVPSWLLDAICDSHGKTKLAQFFQKVEVAEKKRLAILMAPQEMRSGRTVDFSICAGLEKGMKNRYNHVWPFDKTRVKIEGCEDGEDDYINASFLQPPFGNRSYIATQGPLPSTFEDFWKIVWEQGSRVIVMLTREYEAGRIKCHRYWPTSEDPVMELGPLRVTFSSDRQPDPTNDTIVVRQVYLSNLHCPDEKRRMITQVQYTGWPDFGVPETPLEVLQVVQLANDHNIPASAGPMVVHCSAGCGRTGAFCVIDSILAELKHRPELKLLRERSPSSLSASMSQTASFGKSISNERVLNAMGRYFQPKEESAVSDVVFATVTRFREQRLSMVQCLRQYVFCYEAILWHLAIGAAREQGRTIQIPFKTTGLSTPLKAYPVGTVPSHASLSRGNAPVTTSNEEFSFFG
;
A
#
# COMPACT_ATOMS: atom_id res chain seq x y z
N MET A 1 39.34 -45.00 30.63
CA MET A 1 39.75 -43.66 31.11
C MET A 1 40.56 -43.05 29.98
N THR A 2 40.17 -41.97 29.31
CA THR A 2 39.78 -40.66 29.84
C THR A 2 38.97 -39.89 28.78
N LEU A 3 38.02 -39.08 29.25
CA LEU A 3 37.06 -38.25 28.51
C LEU A 3 37.74 -37.18 27.63
N LYS A 4 37.08 -36.82 26.51
CA LYS A 4 37.22 -35.49 25.88
C LYS A 4 35.83 -34.87 25.64
N PRO A 5 35.65 -33.56 25.84
CA PRO A 5 34.34 -32.94 25.95
C PRO A 5 33.79 -32.48 24.60
N VAL A 6 32.46 -32.55 24.47
CA VAL A 6 31.67 -31.90 23.44
C VAL A 6 31.44 -30.45 23.88
N ALA A 7 31.90 -29.48 23.09
CA ALA A 7 31.52 -28.09 23.24
C ALA A 7 30.63 -27.70 22.04
N GLY A 8 29.35 -27.49 22.33
CA GLY A 8 28.41 -26.86 21.41
C GLY A 8 28.75 -25.38 21.25
N GLY A 9 28.78 -24.92 20.01
CA GLY A 9 28.86 -23.51 19.67
C GLY A 9 27.61 -23.09 18.92
N ASN A 10 26.66 -22.46 19.63
CA ASN A 10 25.62 -21.65 19.01
C ASN A 10 26.30 -20.51 18.25
N SER A 11 26.24 -20.54 16.92
CA SER A 11 26.62 -19.40 16.10
C SER A 11 25.52 -18.34 16.21
N ILE A 12 25.64 -17.49 17.24
CA ILE A 12 24.89 -16.25 17.34
C ILE A 12 25.40 -15.36 16.21
N CYS A 13 24.54 -15.11 15.23
CA CYS A 13 24.80 -14.15 14.16
C CYS A 13 25.02 -12.77 14.80
N GLN A 14 26.28 -12.33 14.88
CA GLN A 14 26.60 -11.01 15.44
C GLN A 14 26.04 -9.94 14.53
N THR A 15 25.15 -9.11 15.08
CA THR A 15 24.66 -7.91 14.42
C THR A 15 25.84 -6.95 14.23
N PRO A 16 26.08 -6.40 13.02
CA PRO A 16 27.16 -5.45 12.83
C PRO A 16 26.93 -4.21 13.71
N MET A 17 27.96 -3.85 14.47
CA MET A 17 28.00 -2.67 15.32
C MET A 17 27.89 -1.41 14.46
N ILE A 18 26.89 -0.58 14.72
CA ILE A 18 26.68 0.70 14.03
C ILE A 18 27.51 1.76 14.77
N GLU A 19 28.56 2.28 14.13
CA GLU A 19 29.43 3.34 14.69
C GLU A 19 28.75 4.74 14.71
N ASN A 20 27.55 4.88 14.14
CA ASN A 20 26.79 6.12 14.19
C ASN A 20 25.27 5.88 14.22
N PRO A 21 24.57 6.06 15.35
CA PRO A 21 23.14 5.73 15.49
C PRO A 21 22.21 6.57 14.59
N ASN A 22 22.73 7.60 13.91
CA ASN A 22 22.00 8.41 12.95
C ASN A 22 22.07 7.90 11.50
N ASN A 23 22.92 6.92 11.19
CA ASN A 23 23.08 6.42 9.82
C ASN A 23 23.02 4.88 9.80
N ASN A 24 21.81 4.35 9.60
CA ASN A 24 21.60 2.93 9.39
C ASN A 24 21.62 2.64 7.87
N PRO A 25 22.61 1.93 7.32
CA PRO A 25 22.70 1.67 5.87
C PRO A 25 21.55 0.81 5.32
N LEU A 26 20.87 0.01 6.15
CA LEU A 26 19.60 -0.64 5.78
C LEU A 26 18.49 0.40 5.53
N PHE A 27 18.53 1.52 6.23
CA PHE A 27 17.51 2.55 6.11
C PHE A 27 17.66 3.36 4.83
N GLU A 28 18.89 3.57 4.35
CA GLU A 28 19.16 4.26 3.10
C GLU A 28 18.76 3.38 1.89
N SER A 29 19.03 2.07 1.94
CA SER A 29 18.60 1.13 0.88
C SER A 29 17.08 0.93 0.84
N VAL A 30 16.40 0.85 1.99
CA VAL A 30 14.93 0.81 2.05
C VAL A 30 14.33 2.15 1.59
N ARG A 31 14.93 3.29 1.94
CA ARG A 31 14.44 4.61 1.49
C ARG A 31 14.67 4.89 0.02
N GLN A 32 15.81 4.50 -0.52
CA GLN A 32 16.15 4.68 -1.93
C GLN A 32 15.33 3.70 -2.79
N ALA A 33 15.03 2.51 -2.26
CA ALA A 33 14.07 1.57 -2.87
C ALA A 33 12.60 2.03 -2.74
N MET A 34 12.22 2.73 -1.67
CA MET A 34 10.85 3.21 -1.41
C MET A 34 10.59 4.68 -1.79
N GLY A 35 11.59 5.42 -2.29
CA GLY A 35 11.44 6.80 -2.77
C GLY A 35 11.16 7.85 -1.70
N LEU A 36 11.46 7.59 -0.41
CA LEU A 36 11.09 8.47 0.71
C LEU A 36 12.09 9.64 0.87
N ASN A 37 11.98 10.67 0.03
CA ASN A 37 12.69 11.95 0.23
C ASN A 37 12.04 12.75 1.36
N THR A 38 12.85 13.33 2.25
CA THR A 38 12.36 13.85 3.54
C THR A 38 11.60 15.18 3.47
N ASN A 39 11.57 15.85 2.32
CA ASN A 39 10.76 17.03 2.09
C ASN A 39 10.00 16.84 0.78
N ILE A 40 8.72 16.53 0.87
CA ILE A 40 7.81 16.58 -0.27
C ILE A 40 7.71 18.05 -0.70
N THR A 41 8.40 18.38 -1.78
CA THR A 41 8.33 19.69 -2.45
C THR A 41 7.37 19.70 -3.63
N GLU A 42 7.00 18.51 -4.12
CA GLU A 42 5.98 18.35 -5.15
C GLU A 42 4.60 18.69 -4.58
N GLU A 43 3.82 19.44 -5.36
CA GLU A 43 2.41 19.67 -5.11
C GLU A 43 1.62 19.12 -6.29
N VAL A 44 0.63 18.27 -6.01
CA VAL A 44 -0.21 17.65 -7.03
C VAL A 44 -1.66 18.08 -6.77
N PRO A 45 -2.30 18.81 -7.69
CA PRO A 45 -3.71 19.17 -7.54
C PRO A 45 -4.62 17.97 -7.79
N VAL A 46 -5.80 17.97 -7.18
CA VAL A 46 -6.87 17.01 -7.49
C VAL A 46 -7.49 17.39 -8.83
N ARG A 47 -7.61 16.42 -9.75
CA ARG A 47 -8.21 16.66 -11.07
C ARG A 47 -9.73 16.52 -11.00
N LEU A 48 -10.46 17.53 -11.45
CA LEU A 48 -11.92 17.44 -11.60
C LEU A 48 -12.30 16.67 -12.86
N PRO A 49 -13.50 16.05 -12.92
CA PRO A 49 -14.01 15.50 -14.16
C PRO A 49 -14.16 16.60 -15.23
N PRO A 50 -14.04 16.26 -16.53
CA PRO A 50 -14.19 17.25 -17.60
C PRO A 50 -15.52 18.01 -17.50
N ARG A 51 -15.48 19.33 -17.69
CA ARG A 51 -16.62 20.26 -17.59
C ARG A 51 -17.16 20.48 -16.17
N PHE A 52 -16.52 19.96 -15.13
CA PHE A 52 -16.79 20.33 -13.75
C PHE A 52 -15.80 21.41 -13.29
N SER A 53 -16.29 22.36 -12.50
CA SER A 53 -15.51 23.33 -11.73
C SER A 53 -15.79 23.17 -10.23
N VAL A 54 -14.97 23.81 -9.38
CA VAL A 54 -15.17 23.82 -7.93
C VAL A 54 -16.57 24.34 -7.57
N GLU A 55 -17.06 25.36 -8.27
CA GLU A 55 -18.41 25.91 -8.09
C GLU A 55 -19.49 24.88 -8.41
N THR A 56 -19.31 24.10 -9.48
CA THR A 56 -20.32 23.13 -9.92
C THR A 56 -20.46 21.93 -8.97
N VAL A 57 -19.41 21.59 -8.22
CA VAL A 57 -19.42 20.46 -7.27
C VAL A 57 -19.62 20.91 -5.82
N ARG A 58 -19.63 22.23 -5.56
CA ARG A 58 -19.58 22.81 -4.21
C ARG A 58 -20.60 22.22 -3.25
N ASP A 59 -21.83 22.09 -3.70
CA ASP A 59 -22.96 21.65 -2.86
C ASP A 59 -23.09 20.11 -2.79
N GLN A 60 -22.28 19.39 -3.57
CA GLN A 60 -22.40 17.94 -3.75
C GLN A 60 -21.34 17.14 -2.98
N VAL A 61 -20.29 17.82 -2.50
CA VAL A 61 -19.13 17.18 -1.89
C VAL A 61 -18.88 17.72 -0.47
N PRO A 62 -18.32 16.90 0.45
CA PRO A 62 -18.01 17.35 1.79
C PRO A 62 -17.00 18.49 1.83
N SER A 63 -17.03 19.30 2.89
CA SER A 63 -16.07 20.38 3.18
C SER A 63 -14.62 19.91 3.13
N TRP A 64 -14.30 18.75 3.71
CA TRP A 64 -12.93 18.23 3.69
C TRP A 64 -12.40 17.99 2.27
N LEU A 65 -13.29 17.63 1.33
CA LEU A 65 -12.96 17.44 -0.07
C LEU A 65 -12.94 18.77 -0.83
N LEU A 66 -13.84 19.71 -0.50
CA LEU A 66 -13.80 21.09 -1.01
C LEU A 66 -12.47 21.77 -0.70
N ASP A 67 -11.99 21.64 0.53
CA ASP A 67 -10.71 22.21 0.94
C ASP A 67 -9.54 21.62 0.14
N ALA A 68 -9.61 20.33 -0.19
CA ALA A 68 -8.58 19.63 -0.96
C ALA A 68 -8.53 20.08 -2.42
N ILE A 69 -9.67 20.49 -3.00
CA ILE A 69 -9.76 20.97 -4.39
C ILE A 69 -9.68 22.50 -4.54
N CYS A 70 -9.58 23.24 -3.44
CA CYS A 70 -9.51 24.71 -3.48
C CYS A 70 -8.20 25.22 -4.11
N ASP A 71 -8.30 26.06 -5.14
CA ASP A 71 -7.19 26.50 -5.99
C ASP A 71 -6.03 27.16 -5.25
N SER A 72 -6.31 27.86 -4.15
CA SER A 72 -5.31 28.67 -3.44
C SER A 72 -4.36 27.84 -2.57
N HIS A 73 -4.83 26.75 -1.95
CA HIS A 73 -4.06 26.03 -0.91
C HIS A 73 -4.28 24.51 -0.89
N GLY A 74 -5.20 23.95 -1.69
CA GLY A 74 -5.57 22.53 -1.61
C GLY A 74 -4.39 21.58 -1.87
N LYS A 75 -3.67 21.78 -2.99
CA LYS A 75 -2.48 20.99 -3.34
C LYS A 75 -1.38 21.04 -2.26
N THR A 76 -1.18 22.20 -1.64
CA THR A 76 -0.21 22.39 -0.56
C THR A 76 -0.66 21.67 0.71
N LYS A 77 -1.95 21.75 1.07
CA LYS A 77 -2.55 21.01 2.19
C LYS A 77 -2.34 19.49 2.01
N LEU A 78 -2.61 18.96 0.82
CA LEU A 78 -2.43 17.54 0.51
C LEU A 78 -0.95 17.10 0.62
N ALA A 79 -0.02 17.90 0.08
CA ALA A 79 1.41 17.63 0.22
C ALA A 79 1.85 17.62 1.70
N GLN A 80 1.38 18.58 2.51
CA GLN A 80 1.66 18.64 3.94
C GLN A 80 1.05 17.46 4.71
N PHE A 81 -0.15 17.03 4.36
CA PHE A 81 -0.80 15.87 4.98
C PHE A 81 -0.04 14.58 4.64
N PHE A 82 0.32 14.37 3.38
CA PHE A 82 1.14 13.22 3.01
C PHE A 82 2.51 13.25 3.69
N GLN A 83 3.15 14.42 3.82
CA GLN A 83 4.37 14.59 4.60
C GLN A 83 4.21 14.20 6.08
N LYS A 84 3.05 14.49 6.70
CA LYS A 84 2.77 14.03 8.07
C LYS A 84 2.68 12.50 8.15
N VAL A 85 2.04 11.86 7.17
CA VAL A 85 1.98 10.38 7.07
C VAL A 85 3.39 9.79 6.96
N GLU A 86 4.22 10.33 6.07
CA GLU A 86 5.61 9.94 5.87
C GLU A 86 6.46 10.09 7.14
N VAL A 87 6.36 11.24 7.80
CA VAL A 87 7.08 11.51 9.06
C VAL A 87 6.64 10.55 10.18
N ALA A 88 5.35 10.22 10.26
CA ALA A 88 4.83 9.29 11.25
C ALA A 88 5.34 7.86 11.02
N GLU A 89 5.34 7.38 9.76
CA GLU A 89 5.90 6.07 9.42
C GLU A 89 7.41 6.00 9.67
N LYS A 90 8.15 7.04 9.27
CA LYS A 90 9.59 7.15 9.55
C LYS A 90 9.90 7.04 11.04
N LYS A 91 9.10 7.68 11.89
CA LYS A 91 9.24 7.57 13.36
C LYS A 91 8.96 6.14 13.84
N ARG A 92 7.90 5.49 13.35
CA ARG A 92 7.60 4.08 13.71
C ARG A 92 8.73 3.13 13.29
N LEU A 93 9.25 3.28 12.07
CA LEU A 93 10.37 2.48 11.59
C LEU A 93 11.65 2.71 12.41
N ALA A 94 11.95 3.95 12.79
CA ALA A 94 13.10 4.23 13.64
C ALA A 94 12.99 3.53 15.01
N ILE A 95 11.80 3.51 15.61
CA ILE A 95 11.54 2.78 16.86
C ILE A 95 11.68 1.27 16.65
N LEU A 96 11.13 0.74 15.56
CA LEU A 96 11.22 -0.68 15.17
C LEU A 96 12.64 -1.17 14.92
N MET A 97 13.59 -0.28 14.66
CA MET A 97 15.01 -0.59 14.39
C MET A 97 15.94 -0.21 15.56
N ALA A 98 15.43 0.43 16.62
CA ALA A 98 16.24 0.81 17.78
C ALA A 98 16.70 -0.43 18.57
N PRO A 99 17.91 -0.46 19.17
CA PRO A 99 18.37 -1.58 20.00
C PRO A 99 17.38 -1.92 21.12
N GLN A 100 17.22 -3.21 21.47
CA GLN A 100 16.26 -3.64 22.49
C GLN A 100 16.47 -2.96 23.85
N GLU A 101 17.73 -2.68 24.20
CA GLU A 101 18.12 -1.95 25.42
C GLU A 101 17.49 -0.55 25.49
N MET A 102 17.36 0.13 24.35
CA MET A 102 16.69 1.44 24.23
C MET A 102 15.15 1.34 24.25
N ARG A 103 14.58 0.13 24.14
CA ARG A 103 13.13 -0.11 24.22
C ARG A 103 12.67 -0.55 25.62
N SER A 104 13.60 -0.79 26.54
CA SER A 104 13.27 -1.29 27.88
C SER A 104 12.33 -0.33 28.62
N GLY A 105 11.24 -0.88 29.17
CA GLY A 105 10.21 -0.12 29.89
C GLY A 105 9.09 0.49 29.06
N ARG A 106 9.04 0.27 27.73
CA ARG A 106 7.93 0.74 26.87
C ARG A 106 7.39 -0.40 26.00
N THR A 107 6.08 -0.63 26.06
CA THR A 107 5.39 -1.50 25.11
C THR A 107 5.43 -0.84 23.73
N VAL A 108 6.22 -1.40 22.80
CA VAL A 108 6.18 -0.97 21.41
C VAL A 108 5.13 -1.81 20.72
N ASP A 109 4.03 -1.18 20.30
CA ASP A 109 2.89 -1.84 19.64
C ASP A 109 3.20 -2.38 18.23
N PHE A 110 4.43 -2.19 17.75
CA PHE A 110 4.90 -2.59 16.42
C PHE A 110 6.08 -3.54 16.55
N SER A 111 6.01 -4.66 15.83
CA SER A 111 7.09 -5.64 15.64
C SER A 111 7.02 -6.20 14.22
N ILE A 112 8.15 -6.66 13.66
CA ILE A 112 8.26 -7.22 12.30
C ILE A 112 9.12 -8.50 12.28
N CYS A 113 9.27 -9.16 13.43
CA CYS A 113 10.23 -10.26 13.60
C CYS A 113 9.92 -11.42 12.65
N ALA A 114 8.65 -11.81 12.54
CA ALA A 114 8.24 -12.90 11.66
C ALA A 114 8.59 -12.59 10.20
N GLY A 115 8.41 -11.33 9.77
CA GLY A 115 8.76 -10.90 8.42
C GLY A 115 10.25 -10.96 8.12
N LEU A 116 11.11 -10.64 9.09
CA LEU A 116 12.56 -10.71 8.95
C LEU A 116 13.05 -12.17 8.92
N GLU A 117 12.56 -13.00 9.82
CA GLU A 117 12.94 -14.41 9.93
C GLU A 117 12.51 -15.23 8.70
N LYS A 118 11.36 -14.89 8.10
CA LYS A 118 10.77 -15.59 6.95
C LYS A 118 11.08 -14.92 5.62
N GLY A 119 12.27 -14.32 5.50
CA GLY A 119 12.73 -13.54 4.36
C GLY A 119 12.47 -14.15 2.97
N MET A 120 12.60 -15.48 2.84
CA MET A 120 12.39 -16.20 1.58
C MET A 120 10.94 -16.19 1.07
N LYS A 121 9.95 -15.99 1.96
CA LYS A 121 8.53 -15.87 1.59
C LYS A 121 8.14 -14.43 1.20
N ASN A 122 9.07 -13.47 1.27
CA ASN A 122 8.82 -12.07 0.92
C ASN A 122 9.26 -11.77 -0.51
N ARG A 123 8.37 -11.18 -1.30
CA ARG A 123 8.71 -10.67 -2.64
C ARG A 123 9.73 -9.52 -2.58
N TYR A 124 9.65 -8.72 -1.53
CA TYR A 124 10.54 -7.58 -1.30
C TYR A 124 11.13 -7.67 0.11
N ASN A 125 12.46 -7.64 0.19
CA ASN A 125 13.24 -7.71 1.43
C ASN A 125 13.17 -6.45 2.30
N HIS A 126 12.17 -5.60 2.09
CA HIS A 126 11.96 -4.33 2.79
C HIS A 126 10.48 -4.01 3.01
N VAL A 127 9.59 -4.94 2.67
CA VAL A 127 8.15 -4.82 2.87
C VAL A 127 7.71 -5.99 3.74
N TRP A 128 7.48 -5.72 5.01
CA TRP A 128 7.12 -6.72 6.00
C TRP A 128 5.77 -6.42 6.63
N PRO A 129 4.96 -7.43 6.96
CA PRO A 129 3.77 -7.23 7.78
C PRO A 129 4.19 -6.92 9.23
N PHE A 130 3.37 -6.16 9.97
CA PHE A 130 3.55 -6.05 11.41
C PHE A 130 3.03 -7.29 12.12
N ASP A 131 3.75 -7.78 13.13
CA ASP A 131 3.38 -9.01 13.84
C ASP A 131 1.98 -8.92 14.50
N LYS A 132 1.57 -7.70 14.92
CA LYS A 132 0.26 -7.44 15.55
C LYS A 132 -0.91 -7.63 14.58
N THR A 133 -0.71 -7.36 13.29
CA THR A 133 -1.77 -7.28 12.29
C THR A 133 -1.56 -8.27 11.13
N ARG A 134 -0.47 -9.05 11.14
CA ARG A 134 -0.21 -10.04 10.11
C ARG A 134 -1.30 -11.11 10.11
N VAL A 135 -1.63 -11.59 8.92
CA VAL A 135 -2.45 -12.80 8.78
C VAL A 135 -1.57 -13.99 9.18
N LYS A 136 -2.17 -14.95 9.89
CA LYS A 136 -1.53 -16.20 10.30
C LYS A 136 -2.28 -17.33 9.63
N ILE A 137 -1.53 -18.27 9.05
CA ILE A 137 -2.10 -19.51 8.52
C ILE A 137 -2.43 -20.42 9.71
N GLU A 138 -3.64 -20.95 9.75
CA GLU A 138 -4.08 -21.85 10.83
C GLU A 138 -3.72 -23.31 10.52
N GLY A 139 -3.55 -24.13 11.56
CA GLY A 139 -3.40 -25.59 11.39
C GLY A 139 -2.14 -26.06 10.68
N CYS A 140 -1.03 -25.31 10.76
CA CYS A 140 0.28 -25.70 10.22
C CYS A 140 0.73 -27.06 10.77
N GLU A 141 1.22 -27.93 9.88
CA GLU A 141 1.82 -29.22 10.27
C GLU A 141 3.18 -29.02 10.96
N ASP A 142 3.67 -30.08 11.62
CA ASP A 142 4.97 -30.06 12.29
C ASP A 142 6.10 -29.72 11.30
N GLY A 143 6.72 -28.55 11.50
CA GLY A 143 7.81 -28.05 10.65
C GLY A 143 7.38 -26.98 9.62
N GLU A 144 6.08 -26.74 9.45
CA GLU A 144 5.57 -25.59 8.69
C GLU A 144 5.52 -24.33 9.56
N ASP A 145 5.41 -23.15 8.93
CA ASP A 145 5.21 -21.88 9.62
C ASP A 145 3.88 -21.23 9.27
N ASP A 146 3.38 -20.42 10.20
CA ASP A 146 2.12 -19.67 10.05
C ASP A 146 2.27 -18.40 9.19
N TYR A 147 3.37 -18.26 8.46
CA TYR A 147 3.77 -16.99 7.86
C TYR A 147 3.33 -16.86 6.41
N ILE A 148 2.64 -15.75 6.15
CA ILE A 148 2.47 -15.16 4.83
C ILE A 148 2.67 -13.65 4.94
N ASN A 149 3.22 -13.02 3.89
CA ASN A 149 3.33 -11.56 3.83
C ASN A 149 1.95 -10.93 3.53
N ALA A 150 1.12 -10.87 4.55
CA ALA A 150 -0.21 -10.29 4.49
C ALA A 150 -0.57 -9.60 5.82
N SER A 151 -1.45 -8.62 5.79
CA SER A 151 -1.93 -7.92 6.98
C SER A 151 -3.42 -7.67 6.89
N PHE A 152 -4.13 -7.85 8.00
CA PHE A 152 -5.50 -7.37 8.13
C PHE A 152 -5.51 -5.84 8.13
N LEU A 153 -6.45 -5.25 7.41
CA LEU A 153 -6.70 -3.81 7.41
C LEU A 153 -8.14 -3.53 7.81
N GLN A 154 -8.30 -2.61 8.76
CA GLN A 154 -9.57 -2.04 9.16
C GLN A 154 -9.49 -0.51 9.09
N PRO A 155 -10.40 0.15 8.35
CA PRO A 155 -10.45 1.60 8.30
C PRO A 155 -10.86 2.17 9.67
N PRO A 156 -10.62 3.45 9.93
CA PRO A 156 -11.05 4.09 11.17
C PRO A 156 -12.57 4.31 11.24
N PHE A 157 -13.25 4.23 10.09
CA PHE A 157 -14.70 4.42 9.96
C PHE A 157 -15.31 3.26 9.18
N GLY A 158 -16.51 2.84 9.59
CA GLY A 158 -17.23 1.73 8.96
C GLY A 158 -16.71 0.35 9.38
N ASN A 159 -17.31 -0.67 8.77
CA ASN A 159 -17.08 -2.09 9.12
C ASN A 159 -16.35 -2.87 8.02
N ARG A 160 -15.71 -2.17 7.07
CA ARG A 160 -14.93 -2.85 6.02
C ARG A 160 -13.72 -3.55 6.63
N SER A 161 -13.38 -4.69 6.06
CA SER A 161 -12.19 -5.44 6.42
C SER A 161 -11.52 -5.96 5.15
N TYR A 162 -10.19 -5.95 5.15
CA TYR A 162 -9.38 -6.39 4.02
C TYR A 162 -8.22 -7.25 4.50
N ILE A 163 -7.71 -8.08 3.60
CA ILE A 163 -6.38 -8.65 3.69
C ILE A 163 -5.53 -7.99 2.61
N ALA A 164 -4.57 -7.17 3.01
CA ALA A 164 -3.59 -6.60 2.11
C ALA A 164 -2.35 -7.50 2.05
N THR A 165 -2.00 -7.98 0.86
CA THR A 165 -0.89 -8.94 0.67
C THR A 165 -0.06 -8.62 -0.56
N GLN A 166 1.13 -9.19 -0.64
CA GLN A 166 1.99 -9.11 -1.83
C GLN A 166 1.41 -9.91 -3.01
N GLY A 167 1.88 -9.65 -4.22
CA GLY A 167 1.65 -10.54 -5.37
C GLY A 167 2.29 -11.90 -5.09
N PRO A 168 1.55 -13.03 -5.11
CA PRO A 168 2.08 -14.33 -4.72
C PRO A 168 3.34 -14.74 -5.50
N LEU A 169 4.28 -15.35 -4.78
CA LEU A 169 5.43 -16.07 -5.32
C LEU A 169 5.04 -17.54 -5.54
N PRO A 170 5.70 -18.29 -6.44
CA PRO A 170 5.40 -19.71 -6.67
C PRO A 170 5.47 -20.53 -5.38
N SER A 171 6.46 -20.24 -4.53
CA SER A 171 6.64 -20.86 -3.21
C SER A 171 5.59 -20.49 -2.16
N THR A 172 4.66 -19.58 -2.48
CA THR A 172 3.64 -19.06 -1.55
C THR A 172 2.22 -19.18 -2.12
N PHE A 173 2.03 -19.93 -3.21
CA PHE A 173 0.70 -20.12 -3.79
C PHE A 173 -0.23 -20.86 -2.84
N GLU A 174 0.26 -21.92 -2.20
CA GLU A 174 -0.50 -22.67 -1.20
C GLU A 174 -0.86 -21.78 -0.01
N ASP A 175 0.12 -21.07 0.57
CA ASP A 175 -0.08 -20.10 1.65
C ASP A 175 -1.17 -19.07 1.30
N PHE A 176 -1.16 -18.54 0.08
CA PHE A 176 -2.14 -17.55 -0.38
C PHE A 176 -3.55 -18.13 -0.44
N TRP A 177 -3.72 -19.34 -0.98
CA TRP A 177 -5.04 -19.96 -1.07
C TRP A 177 -5.54 -20.50 0.27
N LYS A 178 -4.64 -20.91 1.18
CA LYS A 178 -4.97 -21.24 2.58
C LYS A 178 -5.67 -20.05 3.25
N ILE A 179 -5.11 -18.85 3.19
CA ILE A 179 -5.76 -17.68 3.80
C ILE A 179 -7.06 -17.27 3.11
N VAL A 180 -7.20 -17.47 1.79
CA VAL A 180 -8.48 -17.23 1.08
C VAL A 180 -9.56 -18.19 1.58
N TRP A 181 -9.19 -19.46 1.83
CA TRP A 181 -10.08 -20.46 2.39
C TRP A 181 -10.43 -20.17 3.84
N GLU A 182 -9.44 -20.08 4.74
CA GLU A 182 -9.62 -19.90 6.18
C GLU A 182 -10.45 -18.67 6.51
N GLN A 183 -10.18 -17.56 5.83
CA GLN A 183 -10.81 -16.28 6.12
C GLN A 183 -12.20 -16.15 5.47
N GLY A 184 -12.67 -17.16 4.73
CA GLY A 184 -13.99 -17.11 4.10
C GLY A 184 -14.09 -16.06 2.99
N SER A 185 -12.97 -15.60 2.44
CA SER A 185 -12.92 -14.57 1.40
C SER A 185 -13.66 -15.02 0.14
N ARG A 186 -14.30 -14.07 -0.55
CA ARG A 186 -15.06 -14.30 -1.79
C ARG A 186 -14.52 -13.53 -2.97
N VAL A 187 -13.76 -12.47 -2.71
CA VAL A 187 -13.23 -11.57 -3.72
C VAL A 187 -11.73 -11.39 -3.53
N ILE A 188 -11.01 -11.49 -4.65
CA ILE A 188 -9.60 -11.14 -4.77
C ILE A 188 -9.49 -9.96 -5.73
N VAL A 189 -8.85 -8.87 -5.32
CA VAL A 189 -8.60 -7.70 -6.15
C VAL A 189 -7.12 -7.63 -6.48
N MET A 190 -6.77 -7.81 -7.75
CA MET A 190 -5.40 -7.81 -8.26
C MET A 190 -5.15 -6.52 -9.05
N LEU A 191 -4.33 -5.62 -8.52
CA LEU A 191 -4.12 -4.27 -9.09
C LEU A 191 -2.79 -4.15 -9.83
N THR A 192 -2.36 -5.20 -10.53
CA THR A 192 -1.09 -5.23 -11.25
C THR A 192 -1.17 -6.12 -12.49
N ARG A 193 -0.33 -5.82 -13.49
CA ARG A 193 0.05 -6.84 -14.49
C ARG A 193 0.96 -7.86 -13.83
N GLU A 194 1.07 -9.03 -14.43
CA GLU A 194 2.06 -10.04 -14.03
C GLU A 194 3.49 -9.53 -14.28
N TYR A 195 3.69 -8.79 -15.37
CA TYR A 195 4.97 -8.22 -15.78
C TYR A 195 4.85 -6.72 -16.06
N GLU A 196 5.74 -5.91 -15.49
CA GLU A 196 5.80 -4.46 -15.69
C GLU A 196 7.26 -4.01 -15.73
N ALA A 197 7.62 -3.14 -16.69
CA ALA A 197 8.93 -2.52 -16.80
C ALA A 197 10.11 -3.52 -16.66
N GLY A 198 10.02 -4.66 -17.35
CA GLY A 198 11.10 -5.64 -17.36
C GLY A 198 11.11 -6.60 -16.16
N ARG A 199 10.13 -6.53 -15.25
CA ARG A 199 10.13 -7.29 -13.99
C ARG A 199 8.80 -8.00 -13.73
N ILE A 200 8.89 -9.21 -13.19
CA ILE A 200 7.71 -9.94 -12.67
C ILE A 200 7.23 -9.24 -11.40
N LYS A 201 5.98 -8.78 -11.43
CA LYS A 201 5.27 -8.15 -10.31
C LYS A 201 4.38 -9.15 -9.56
N CYS A 202 3.82 -10.11 -10.28
CA CYS A 202 2.99 -11.16 -9.71
C CYS A 202 3.09 -12.38 -10.61
N HIS A 203 3.23 -13.58 -10.01
CA HIS A 203 3.08 -14.80 -10.77
C HIS A 203 1.59 -15.15 -10.85
N ARG A 204 1.20 -15.89 -11.89
CA ARG A 204 -0.15 -16.41 -12.04
C ARG A 204 -0.41 -17.50 -11.00
N TYR A 205 -1.23 -17.18 -10.00
CA TYR A 205 -1.65 -18.10 -8.93
C TYR A 205 -3.06 -18.66 -9.18
N TRP A 206 -3.59 -18.55 -10.39
CA TRP A 206 -4.95 -19.01 -10.75
C TRP A 206 -4.94 -19.89 -12.00
N PRO A 207 -5.87 -20.86 -12.09
CA PRO A 207 -6.07 -21.68 -13.29
C PRO A 207 -6.70 -20.87 -14.43
N THR A 208 -6.55 -21.34 -15.67
CA THR A 208 -7.13 -20.73 -16.89
C THR A 208 -7.95 -21.77 -17.66
N SER A 209 -8.55 -21.39 -18.79
CA SER A 209 -9.23 -22.34 -19.68
C SER A 209 -8.32 -23.46 -20.18
N GLU A 210 -7.04 -23.17 -20.41
CA GLU A 210 -6.04 -24.11 -20.92
C GLU A 210 -5.54 -25.06 -19.83
N ASP A 211 -5.44 -24.56 -18.60
CA ASP A 211 -5.01 -25.30 -17.41
C ASP A 211 -6.02 -25.09 -16.29
N PRO A 212 -7.16 -25.83 -16.31
CA PRO A 212 -8.35 -25.50 -15.54
C PRO A 212 -8.29 -25.92 -14.08
N VAL A 213 -7.24 -26.61 -13.63
CA VAL A 213 -7.14 -27.11 -12.26
C VAL A 213 -5.77 -26.78 -11.69
N MET A 214 -5.75 -26.18 -10.52
CA MET A 214 -4.54 -25.94 -9.73
C MET A 214 -4.68 -26.63 -8.38
N GLU A 215 -3.81 -27.60 -8.11
CA GLU A 215 -3.74 -28.35 -6.84
C GLU A 215 -2.67 -27.72 -5.94
N LEU A 216 -3.04 -27.44 -4.69
CA LEU A 216 -2.22 -26.72 -3.70
C LEU A 216 -2.38 -27.40 -2.34
N GLY A 217 -1.66 -28.50 -2.15
CA GLY A 217 -1.82 -29.35 -0.98
C GLY A 217 -3.27 -29.85 -0.85
N PRO A 218 -3.98 -29.54 0.25
CA PRO A 218 -5.38 -29.94 0.43
C PRO A 218 -6.38 -29.09 -0.37
N LEU A 219 -5.94 -27.98 -0.97
CA LEU A 219 -6.82 -27.08 -1.70
C LEU A 219 -6.77 -27.33 -3.20
N ARG A 220 -7.94 -27.28 -3.83
CA ARG A 220 -8.11 -27.32 -5.28
C ARG A 220 -8.79 -26.04 -5.75
N VAL A 221 -8.19 -25.39 -6.73
CA VAL A 221 -8.76 -24.24 -7.43
C VAL A 221 -9.11 -24.67 -8.85
N THR A 222 -10.37 -24.50 -9.25
CA THR A 222 -10.85 -24.90 -10.57
C THR A 222 -11.38 -23.69 -11.33
N PHE A 223 -10.89 -23.49 -12.55
CA PHE A 223 -11.38 -22.45 -13.46
C PHE A 223 -12.87 -22.65 -13.76
N SER A 224 -13.64 -21.57 -13.75
CA SER A 224 -15.04 -21.58 -14.17
C SER A 224 -15.27 -20.73 -15.41
N SER A 225 -14.83 -19.47 -15.38
CA SER A 225 -15.02 -18.53 -16.49
C SER A 225 -14.19 -17.28 -16.26
N ASP A 226 -13.90 -16.53 -17.32
CA ASP A 226 -13.51 -15.14 -17.23
C ASP A 226 -14.29 -14.28 -18.23
N ARG A 227 -14.30 -12.97 -17.99
CA ARG A 227 -14.90 -11.99 -18.90
C ARG A 227 -14.25 -10.62 -18.73
N GLN A 228 -14.33 -9.82 -19.80
CA GLN A 228 -14.08 -8.39 -19.76
C GLN A 228 -15.42 -7.66 -19.56
N PRO A 229 -15.56 -6.81 -18.53
CA PRO A 229 -16.79 -6.04 -18.32
C PRO A 229 -17.09 -5.03 -19.43
N ASP A 230 -16.04 -4.55 -20.11
CA ASP A 230 -16.12 -3.64 -21.23
C ASP A 230 -15.36 -4.27 -22.42
N PRO A 231 -16.05 -4.64 -23.51
CA PRO A 231 -15.40 -5.28 -24.67
C PRO A 231 -14.46 -4.32 -25.43
N THR A 232 -14.51 -3.02 -25.15
CA THR A 232 -13.62 -2.02 -25.75
C THR A 232 -12.36 -1.79 -24.91
N ASN A 233 -12.25 -2.43 -23.75
CA ASN A 233 -11.20 -2.19 -22.77
C ASN A 233 -10.74 -3.48 -22.09
N ASP A 234 -9.53 -3.91 -22.41
CA ASP A 234 -8.92 -5.14 -21.89
C ASP A 234 -8.24 -4.97 -20.52
N THR A 235 -8.30 -3.76 -19.94
CA THR A 235 -7.57 -3.49 -18.69
C THR A 235 -8.19 -4.12 -17.46
N ILE A 236 -9.47 -4.51 -17.51
CA ILE A 236 -10.18 -5.19 -16.41
C ILE A 236 -10.62 -6.57 -16.86
N VAL A 237 -10.22 -7.59 -16.09
CA VAL A 237 -10.66 -8.97 -16.28
C VAL A 237 -11.30 -9.46 -14.98
N VAL A 238 -12.49 -10.06 -15.09
CA VAL A 238 -13.19 -10.69 -13.96
C VAL A 238 -13.17 -12.19 -14.18
N ARG A 239 -12.51 -12.93 -13.28
CA ARG A 239 -12.44 -14.39 -13.29
C ARG A 239 -13.26 -14.99 -12.17
N GLN A 240 -13.91 -16.11 -12.46
CA GLN A 240 -14.62 -16.93 -11.50
C GLN A 240 -13.88 -18.27 -11.39
N VAL A 241 -13.55 -18.66 -10.17
CA VAL A 241 -12.95 -19.96 -9.86
C VAL A 241 -13.69 -20.62 -8.71
N TYR A 242 -13.71 -21.95 -8.68
CA TYR A 242 -14.18 -22.71 -7.52
C TYR A 242 -13.01 -23.10 -6.65
N LEU A 243 -13.12 -22.83 -5.35
CA LEU A 243 -12.18 -23.26 -4.33
C LEU A 243 -12.82 -24.35 -3.48
N SER A 244 -12.13 -25.48 -3.33
CA SER A 244 -12.56 -26.61 -2.50
C SER A 244 -11.41 -27.13 -1.64
N ASN A 245 -11.72 -27.64 -0.46
CA ASN A 245 -10.78 -28.35 0.39
C ASN A 245 -11.04 -29.86 0.28
N LEU A 246 -10.05 -30.60 -0.23
CA LEU A 246 -10.13 -32.03 -0.49
C LEU A 246 -10.14 -32.87 0.80
N HIS A 247 -9.65 -32.33 1.91
CA HIS A 247 -9.73 -32.98 3.23
C HIS A 247 -11.09 -32.79 3.91
N CYS A 248 -11.91 -31.86 3.41
CA CYS A 248 -13.26 -31.59 3.92
C CYS A 248 -14.28 -31.70 2.78
N PRO A 249 -14.48 -32.89 2.19
CA PRO A 249 -15.32 -33.05 0.99
C PRO A 249 -16.80 -32.70 1.23
N ASP A 250 -17.25 -32.76 2.49
CA ASP A 250 -18.61 -32.36 2.88
C ASP A 250 -18.77 -30.82 2.93
N GLU A 251 -17.67 -30.07 3.02
CA GLU A 251 -17.73 -28.61 2.96
C GLU A 251 -17.94 -28.16 1.51
N LYS A 252 -18.98 -27.36 1.29
CA LYS A 252 -19.33 -26.89 -0.05
C LYS A 252 -18.18 -26.08 -0.64
N ARG A 253 -17.82 -26.38 -1.89
CA ARG A 253 -16.93 -25.54 -2.69
C ARG A 253 -17.46 -24.11 -2.76
N ARG A 254 -16.54 -23.15 -2.73
CA ARG A 254 -16.84 -21.72 -2.72
C ARG A 254 -16.49 -21.11 -4.07
N MET A 255 -17.37 -20.28 -4.60
CA MET A 255 -17.05 -19.50 -5.79
C MET A 255 -16.27 -18.25 -5.37
N ILE A 256 -15.10 -18.05 -5.97
CA ILE A 256 -14.20 -16.93 -5.71
C ILE A 256 -14.14 -16.08 -6.98
N THR A 257 -14.36 -14.78 -6.81
CA THR A 257 -14.23 -13.80 -7.89
C THR A 257 -12.87 -13.10 -7.81
N GLN A 258 -12.05 -13.24 -8.84
CA GLN A 258 -10.85 -12.42 -9.00
C GLN A 258 -11.15 -11.25 -9.94
N VAL A 259 -11.00 -10.02 -9.46
CA VAL A 259 -11.06 -8.80 -10.28
C VAL A 259 -9.62 -8.32 -10.51
N GLN A 260 -9.10 -8.54 -11.71
CA GLN A 260 -7.78 -8.05 -12.11
C GLN A 260 -7.90 -6.73 -12.87
N TYR A 261 -7.17 -5.73 -12.40
CA TYR A 261 -6.99 -4.45 -13.09
C TYR A 261 -5.52 -4.25 -13.47
N THR A 262 -5.29 -4.14 -14.77
CA THR A 262 -3.95 -3.95 -15.36
C THR A 262 -3.69 -2.51 -15.78
N GLY A 263 -4.71 -1.63 -15.78
CA GLY A 263 -4.57 -0.22 -16.19
C GLY A 263 -3.82 0.69 -15.21
N TRP A 264 -3.48 0.20 -14.00
CA TRP A 264 -2.78 0.99 -12.99
C TRP A 264 -1.25 0.94 -13.19
N PRO A 265 -0.59 2.05 -13.59
CA PRO A 265 0.86 2.06 -13.79
C PRO A 265 1.62 1.97 -12.45
N ASP A 266 2.79 1.34 -12.47
CA ASP A 266 3.66 1.28 -11.30
C ASP A 266 4.21 2.67 -10.95
N PHE A 267 4.21 3.02 -9.65
CA PHE A 267 4.60 4.34 -9.11
C PHE A 267 3.81 5.56 -9.64
N GLY A 268 2.81 5.34 -10.50
CA GLY A 268 1.91 6.36 -11.02
C GLY A 268 0.46 6.13 -10.60
N VAL A 269 -0.44 6.81 -11.31
CA VAL A 269 -1.89 6.65 -11.17
C VAL A 269 -2.53 6.63 -12.56
N PRO A 270 -3.69 5.98 -12.73
CA PRO A 270 -4.45 6.05 -13.96
C PRO A 270 -4.75 7.49 -14.39
N GLU A 271 -4.96 7.70 -15.69
CA GLU A 271 -5.30 9.02 -16.23
C GLU A 271 -6.61 9.54 -15.65
N THR A 272 -7.60 8.67 -15.45
CA THR A 272 -8.86 8.96 -14.79
C THR A 272 -9.19 7.88 -13.76
N PRO A 273 -9.97 8.17 -12.71
CA PRO A 273 -10.31 7.18 -11.69
C PRO A 273 -11.41 6.19 -12.09
N LEU A 274 -11.99 6.32 -13.29
CA LEU A 274 -13.21 5.59 -13.68
C LEU A 274 -13.04 4.07 -13.67
N GLU A 275 -11.92 3.56 -14.18
CA GLU A 275 -11.63 2.12 -14.17
C GLU A 275 -11.45 1.61 -12.73
N VAL A 276 -10.81 2.40 -11.86
CA VAL A 276 -10.66 2.05 -10.43
C VAL A 276 -12.01 2.04 -9.73
N LEU A 277 -12.88 3.01 -10.01
CA LEU A 277 -14.25 3.04 -9.50
C LEU A 277 -15.08 1.84 -10.01
N GLN A 278 -14.86 1.41 -11.26
CA GLN A 278 -15.47 0.20 -11.80
C GLN A 278 -14.96 -1.06 -11.09
N VAL A 279 -13.67 -1.14 -10.78
CA VAL A 279 -13.08 -2.24 -9.99
C VAL A 279 -13.66 -2.27 -8.59
N VAL A 280 -13.82 -1.12 -7.92
CA VAL A 280 -14.50 -1.00 -6.62
C VAL A 280 -15.94 -1.52 -6.71
N GLN A 281 -16.69 -1.11 -7.72
CA GLN A 281 -18.06 -1.57 -7.92
C GLN A 281 -18.12 -3.09 -8.12
N LEU A 282 -17.31 -3.64 -9.03
CA LEU A 282 -17.24 -5.07 -9.32
C LEU A 282 -16.82 -5.89 -8.08
N ALA A 283 -15.83 -5.42 -7.32
CA ALA A 283 -15.40 -6.09 -6.10
C ALA A 283 -16.54 -6.15 -5.08
N ASN A 284 -17.28 -5.05 -4.89
CA ASN A 284 -18.41 -5.01 -3.97
C ASN A 284 -19.60 -5.86 -4.40
N ASP A 285 -19.95 -5.85 -5.69
CA ASP A 285 -21.07 -6.63 -6.22
C ASP A 285 -20.84 -8.15 -6.07
N HIS A 286 -19.59 -8.58 -6.08
CA HIS A 286 -19.19 -9.99 -5.91
C HIS A 286 -18.83 -10.37 -4.48
N ASN A 287 -18.75 -9.42 -3.54
CA ASN A 287 -18.44 -9.71 -2.15
C ASN A 287 -19.68 -10.15 -1.36
N ILE A 288 -20.24 -11.29 -1.77
CA ILE A 288 -21.47 -11.88 -1.24
C ILE A 288 -21.21 -13.32 -0.78
N PRO A 289 -21.97 -13.84 0.21
CA PRO A 289 -23.07 -13.19 0.96
C PRO A 289 -22.57 -12.18 2.00
N ALA A 290 -23.47 -11.59 2.80
CA ALA A 290 -23.09 -10.65 3.88
C ALA A 290 -22.13 -11.25 4.93
N SER A 291 -22.04 -12.58 5.02
CA SER A 291 -21.08 -13.31 5.84
C SER A 291 -19.75 -13.60 5.11
N ALA A 292 -19.53 -13.01 3.93
CA ALA A 292 -18.25 -13.11 3.24
C ALA A 292 -17.14 -12.54 4.12
N GLY A 293 -15.98 -13.20 4.08
CA GLY A 293 -14.79 -12.73 4.75
C GLY A 293 -14.21 -11.43 4.18
N PRO A 294 -13.06 -10.97 4.70
CA PRO A 294 -12.37 -9.81 4.16
C PRO A 294 -12.02 -10.01 2.68
N MET A 295 -12.10 -8.93 1.90
CA MET A 295 -11.60 -8.96 0.53
C MET A 295 -10.07 -9.06 0.54
N VAL A 296 -9.51 -9.95 -0.29
CA VAL A 296 -8.05 -10.06 -0.45
C VAL A 296 -7.62 -9.07 -1.53
N VAL A 297 -6.79 -8.10 -1.19
CA VAL A 297 -6.37 -7.03 -2.10
C VAL A 297 -4.85 -7.07 -2.23
N HIS A 298 -4.34 -7.14 -3.46
CA HIS A 298 -2.91 -7.14 -3.71
C HIS A 298 -2.54 -6.38 -4.98
N CYS A 299 -1.26 -6.05 -5.07
CA CYS A 299 -0.61 -5.60 -6.29
C CYS A 299 0.69 -6.41 -6.45
N SER A 300 1.85 -5.74 -6.50
CA SER A 300 3.16 -6.39 -6.35
C SER A 300 3.60 -6.45 -4.89
N ALA A 301 3.80 -5.30 -4.23
CA ALA A 301 4.24 -5.26 -2.83
C ALA A 301 3.09 -5.38 -1.82
N GLY A 302 1.85 -5.13 -2.26
CA GLY A 302 0.69 -5.04 -1.37
C GLY A 302 0.63 -3.74 -0.58
N CYS A 303 1.13 -2.64 -1.14
CA CYS A 303 1.30 -1.35 -0.45
C CYS A 303 0.59 -0.20 -1.17
N GLY A 304 1.17 0.33 -2.26
CA GLY A 304 0.71 1.56 -2.91
C GLY A 304 -0.69 1.46 -3.53
N ARG A 305 -0.80 0.72 -4.65
CA ARG A 305 -2.06 0.48 -5.37
C ARG A 305 -3.12 -0.20 -4.48
N THR A 306 -2.70 -1.21 -3.73
CA THR A 306 -3.51 -1.89 -2.71
C THR A 306 -4.11 -0.92 -1.70
N GLY A 307 -3.29 -0.02 -1.15
CA GLY A 307 -3.74 0.96 -0.17
C GLY A 307 -4.69 1.98 -0.76
N ALA A 308 -4.40 2.47 -1.97
CA ALA A 308 -5.28 3.41 -2.65
C ALA A 308 -6.66 2.79 -2.89
N PHE A 309 -6.72 1.54 -3.38
CA PHE A 309 -7.98 0.82 -3.51
C PHE A 309 -8.73 0.70 -2.18
N CYS A 310 -8.08 0.21 -1.11
CA CYS A 310 -8.74 0.03 0.18
C CYS A 310 -9.26 1.35 0.75
N VAL A 311 -8.52 2.46 0.59
CA VAL A 311 -8.93 3.80 1.03
C VAL A 311 -10.18 4.26 0.29
N ILE A 312 -10.14 4.17 -1.04
CA ILE A 312 -11.26 4.58 -1.90
C ILE A 312 -12.51 3.75 -1.56
N ASP A 313 -12.39 2.42 -1.52
CA ASP A 313 -13.50 1.52 -1.21
C ASP A 313 -14.08 1.78 0.19
N SER A 314 -13.23 1.90 1.21
CA SER A 314 -13.67 2.16 2.59
C SER A 314 -14.48 3.45 2.69
N ILE A 315 -13.97 4.54 2.11
CA ILE A 315 -14.61 5.85 2.22
C ILE A 315 -15.89 5.91 1.39
N LEU A 316 -15.91 5.34 0.19
CA LEU A 316 -17.14 5.29 -0.62
C LEU A 316 -18.24 4.45 0.05
N ALA A 317 -17.88 3.32 0.64
CA ALA A 317 -18.81 2.49 1.41
C ALA A 317 -19.36 3.28 2.62
N GLU A 318 -18.50 3.96 3.34
CA GLU A 318 -18.91 4.74 4.50
C GLU A 318 -19.79 5.93 4.11
N LEU A 319 -19.46 6.68 3.05
CA LEU A 319 -20.29 7.78 2.54
C LEU A 319 -21.68 7.33 2.07
N LYS A 320 -21.81 6.08 1.61
CA LYS A 320 -23.10 5.47 1.25
C LYS A 320 -23.95 5.15 2.49
N HIS A 321 -23.33 4.72 3.58
CA HIS A 321 -24.02 4.34 4.83
C HIS A 321 -24.24 5.50 5.80
N ARG A 322 -23.36 6.50 5.79
CA ARG A 322 -23.38 7.68 6.66
C ARG A 322 -23.28 8.98 5.85
N PRO A 323 -24.38 9.41 5.20
CA PRO A 323 -24.40 10.66 4.43
C PRO A 323 -24.04 11.88 5.27
N GLU A 324 -24.20 11.84 6.60
CA GLU A 324 -23.80 12.88 7.54
C GLU A 324 -22.30 13.17 7.57
N LEU A 325 -21.46 12.25 7.11
CA LEU A 325 -20.03 12.53 6.90
C LEU A 325 -19.80 13.53 5.75
N LYS A 326 -20.81 13.75 4.88
CA LYS A 326 -20.83 14.90 3.96
C LYS A 326 -20.93 16.24 4.71
N LEU A 327 -21.43 16.23 5.94
CA LEU A 327 -21.76 17.40 6.75
C LEU A 327 -20.73 17.72 7.83
N LEU A 328 -19.58 17.03 7.88
CA LEU A 328 -18.47 17.36 8.79
C LEU A 328 -17.87 18.75 8.48
N ARG A 329 -18.58 19.81 8.85
CA ARG A 329 -18.07 21.18 8.86
C ARG A 329 -17.05 21.33 9.99
N GLU A 330 -15.92 21.97 9.68
CA GLU A 330 -14.99 22.47 10.69
C GLU A 330 -15.79 23.28 11.73
N ARG A 331 -15.77 22.86 13.00
CA ARG A 331 -16.11 23.79 14.08
C ARG A 331 -14.92 24.74 14.20
N SER A 332 -15.16 26.01 13.90
CA SER A 332 -14.17 27.08 13.99
C SER A 332 -13.53 27.07 15.39
N PRO A 333 -12.19 27.24 15.52
CA PRO A 333 -11.54 27.32 16.81
C PRO A 333 -11.76 28.71 17.42
N SER A 334 -12.92 28.96 18.00
CA SER A 334 -13.19 30.14 18.81
C SER A 334 -13.45 29.74 20.25
N SER A 335 -12.36 29.60 21.03
CA SER A 335 -12.25 29.90 22.48
C SER A 335 -11.24 28.98 23.21
N LEU A 336 -9.96 29.07 22.89
CA LEU A 336 -8.90 28.69 23.84
C LEU A 336 -7.75 29.70 23.72
N SER A 337 -7.98 30.90 24.22
CA SER A 337 -6.89 31.76 24.68
C SER A 337 -6.40 31.24 26.03
N ALA A 338 -5.11 30.89 26.12
CA ALA A 338 -4.17 31.41 27.12
C ALA A 338 -3.08 30.38 27.51
N SER A 339 -1.85 30.88 27.49
CA SER A 339 -0.62 30.32 28.07
C SER A 339 0.06 29.16 27.31
N MET A 340 1.17 29.48 26.64
CA MET A 340 2.50 29.30 27.25
C MET A 340 3.55 29.81 26.26
N SER A 341 4.08 30.99 26.59
CA SER A 341 5.37 31.46 26.13
C SER A 341 6.45 30.55 26.69
N GLN A 342 7.27 29.95 25.82
CA GLN A 342 8.64 29.57 26.17
C GLN A 342 9.49 29.49 24.90
N THR A 343 10.40 30.45 24.80
CA THR A 343 11.55 30.47 23.91
C THR A 343 12.46 29.28 24.21
N ALA A 344 12.85 28.52 23.18
CA ALA A 344 13.89 27.50 23.30
C ALA A 344 15.08 27.91 22.43
N SER A 345 16.20 28.17 23.08
CA SER A 345 17.50 28.43 22.49
C SER A 345 18.04 27.17 21.80
N PHE A 346 18.54 27.35 20.58
CA PHE A 346 19.30 26.33 19.86
C PHE A 346 20.73 26.31 20.37
N GLY A 347 21.19 25.16 20.88
CA GLY A 347 22.59 24.92 21.18
C GLY A 347 22.82 24.09 22.44
N LYS A 348 22.69 22.76 22.31
CA LYS A 348 23.47 21.72 23.03
C LYS A 348 22.98 20.32 22.63
N SER A 349 23.93 19.38 22.62
CA SER A 349 23.73 17.94 22.42
C SER A 349 22.46 17.42 23.10
N ILE A 350 21.58 16.79 22.33
CA ILE A 350 20.29 16.27 22.79
C ILE A 350 20.52 14.84 23.29
N SER A 351 20.24 14.58 24.57
CA SER A 351 20.32 13.22 25.13
C SER A 351 19.26 12.30 24.51
N ASN A 352 19.61 11.03 24.28
CA ASN A 352 18.73 9.99 23.70
C ASN A 352 17.37 9.91 24.41
N GLU A 353 17.37 10.14 25.72
CA GLU A 353 16.17 10.15 26.57
C GLU A 353 15.18 11.27 26.22
N ARG A 354 15.66 12.46 25.81
CA ARG A 354 14.80 13.57 25.37
C ARG A 354 14.17 13.31 24.01
N VAL A 355 14.90 12.67 23.08
CA VAL A 355 14.37 12.26 21.77
C VAL A 355 13.26 11.22 21.96
N LEU A 356 13.52 10.21 22.78
CA LEU A 356 12.55 9.15 23.08
C LEU A 356 11.35 9.68 23.89
N ASN A 357 11.52 10.62 24.82
CA ASN A 357 10.42 11.26 25.54
C ASN A 357 9.58 12.19 24.65
N ALA A 358 10.18 12.84 23.66
CA ALA A 358 9.44 13.57 22.63
C ALA A 358 8.63 12.64 21.72
N MET A 359 9.13 11.41 21.47
CA MET A 359 8.41 10.39 20.70
C MET A 359 7.29 9.73 21.50
N GLY A 360 7.49 9.43 22.79
CA GLY A 360 6.50 8.74 23.64
C GLY A 360 5.28 9.59 24.02
N ARG A 361 5.43 10.91 24.17
CA ARG A 361 4.31 11.81 24.50
C ARG A 361 3.29 12.01 23.38
N TYR A 362 3.62 11.61 22.14
CA TYR A 362 2.69 11.64 21.00
C TYR A 362 1.88 10.34 20.82
N PHE A 363 2.16 9.31 21.62
CA PHE A 363 1.44 8.02 21.60
C PHE A 363 0.29 7.96 22.61
N GLN A 364 0.02 9.02 23.36
CA GLN A 364 -1.25 9.13 24.06
C GLN A 364 -2.33 9.46 23.02
N PRO A 365 -3.45 8.71 22.96
CA PRO A 365 -4.61 9.14 22.20
C PRO A 365 -5.04 10.48 22.80
N LYS A 366 -4.76 11.57 22.09
CA LYS A 366 -5.47 12.81 22.38
C LYS A 366 -6.93 12.54 22.05
N GLU A 367 -7.80 12.81 23.03
CA GLU A 367 -9.25 12.89 22.88
C GLU A 367 -9.62 13.45 21.51
N GLU A 368 -10.61 12.81 20.88
CA GLU A 368 -11.20 13.08 19.57
C GLU A 368 -11.08 14.55 19.12
N SER A 369 -9.95 14.89 18.49
CA SER A 369 -9.96 16.05 17.61
C SER A 369 -10.80 15.63 16.42
N ALA A 370 -11.94 16.27 16.21
CA ALA A 370 -12.82 16.07 15.07
C ALA A 370 -11.98 15.82 13.82
N VAL A 371 -12.02 14.60 13.29
CA VAL A 371 -11.17 14.20 12.16
C VAL A 371 -11.58 15.05 10.97
N SER A 372 -10.80 16.08 10.68
CA SER A 372 -11.15 17.06 9.65
C SER A 372 -10.94 16.53 8.23
N ASP A 373 -10.18 15.44 8.06
CA ASP A 373 -9.91 14.83 6.76
C ASP A 373 -9.93 13.29 6.85
N VAL A 374 -10.92 12.71 6.18
CA VAL A 374 -11.22 11.28 6.21
C VAL A 374 -10.16 10.46 5.45
N VAL A 375 -9.61 11.00 4.35
CA VAL A 375 -8.58 10.29 3.56
C VAL A 375 -7.27 10.26 4.35
N PHE A 376 -6.85 11.38 4.92
CA PHE A 376 -5.68 11.46 5.80
C PHE A 376 -5.77 10.48 6.96
N ALA A 377 -6.91 10.44 7.66
CA ALA A 377 -7.12 9.51 8.77
C ALA A 377 -7.09 8.05 8.34
N THR A 378 -7.75 7.72 7.22
CA THR A 378 -7.79 6.34 6.70
C THR A 378 -6.41 5.86 6.28
N VAL A 379 -5.64 6.69 5.55
CA VAL A 379 -4.27 6.36 5.15
C VAL A 379 -3.36 6.20 6.36
N THR A 380 -3.45 7.10 7.35
CA THR A 380 -2.67 7.01 8.60
C THR A 380 -2.98 5.70 9.32
N ARG A 381 -4.27 5.37 9.47
CA ARG A 381 -4.74 4.14 10.12
C ARG A 381 -4.29 2.88 9.39
N PHE A 382 -4.29 2.87 8.06
CA PHE A 382 -3.77 1.74 7.29
C PHE A 382 -2.26 1.61 7.41
N ARG A 383 -1.51 2.72 7.44
CA ARG A 383 -0.05 2.67 7.63
C ARG A 383 0.34 2.16 9.01
N GLU A 384 -0.51 2.27 10.03
CA GLU A 384 -0.32 1.61 11.34
C GLU A 384 -0.49 0.08 11.28
N GLN A 385 -1.21 -0.43 10.28
CA GLN A 385 -1.54 -1.86 10.17
C GLN A 385 -0.69 -2.58 9.12
N ARG A 386 -0.18 -1.88 8.10
CA ARG A 386 0.76 -2.42 7.13
C ARG A 386 1.69 -1.32 6.63
N LEU A 387 2.96 -1.65 6.44
CA LEU A 387 3.95 -0.68 5.98
C LEU A 387 3.58 -0.10 4.61
N SER A 388 3.75 1.22 4.50
CA SER A 388 3.75 1.97 3.25
C SER A 388 2.46 1.87 2.42
N MET A 389 1.31 1.63 3.07
CA MET A 389 0.01 1.75 2.39
C MET A 389 -0.13 3.15 1.79
N VAL A 390 -0.48 3.21 0.49
CA VAL A 390 -0.40 4.44 -0.35
C VAL A 390 1.03 5.01 -0.36
N GLN A 391 1.84 4.64 -1.35
CA GLN A 391 3.30 4.82 -1.32
C GLN A 391 3.79 6.18 -1.78
N CYS A 392 3.03 6.91 -2.60
CA CYS A 392 3.47 8.20 -3.12
C CYS A 392 2.36 9.26 -3.08
N LEU A 393 2.77 10.53 -3.16
CA LEU A 393 1.86 11.67 -3.14
C LEU A 393 0.80 11.57 -4.24
N ARG A 394 1.18 11.11 -5.44
CA ARG A 394 0.25 10.94 -6.56
C ARG A 394 -0.85 9.94 -6.24
N GLN A 395 -0.53 8.80 -5.62
CA GLN A 395 -1.53 7.82 -5.15
C GLN A 395 -2.41 8.39 -4.04
N TYR A 396 -1.84 9.18 -3.14
CA TYR A 396 -2.57 9.86 -2.08
C TYR A 396 -3.60 10.85 -2.64
N VAL A 397 -3.18 11.74 -3.54
CA VAL A 397 -4.08 12.69 -4.23
C VAL A 397 -5.11 11.96 -5.08
N PHE A 398 -4.74 10.85 -5.71
CA PHE A 398 -5.67 10.04 -6.50
C PHE A 398 -6.80 9.42 -5.67
N CYS A 399 -6.60 9.17 -4.37
CA CYS A 399 -7.70 8.77 -3.49
C CYS A 399 -8.78 9.86 -3.40
N TYR A 400 -8.37 11.13 -3.24
CA TYR A 400 -9.30 12.28 -3.28
C TYR A 400 -9.96 12.41 -4.65
N GLU A 401 -9.18 12.28 -5.73
CA GLU A 401 -9.67 12.34 -7.10
C GLU A 401 -10.77 11.31 -7.36
N ALA A 402 -10.57 10.05 -6.98
CA ALA A 402 -11.56 9.00 -7.17
C ALA A 402 -12.86 9.26 -6.39
N ILE A 403 -12.76 9.70 -5.14
CA ILE A 403 -13.93 10.00 -4.31
C ILE A 403 -14.69 11.20 -4.88
N LEU A 404 -13.97 12.26 -5.30
CA LEU A 404 -14.55 13.42 -5.96
C LEU A 404 -15.31 13.04 -7.23
N TRP A 405 -14.68 12.27 -8.11
CA TRP A 405 -15.30 11.83 -9.36
C TRP A 405 -16.56 11.00 -9.09
N HIS A 406 -16.52 10.09 -8.12
CA HIS A 406 -17.69 9.30 -7.75
C HIS A 406 -18.86 10.19 -7.30
N LEU A 407 -18.62 11.14 -6.40
CA LEU A 407 -19.65 12.04 -5.88
C LEU A 407 -20.20 12.99 -6.97
N ALA A 408 -19.32 13.61 -7.74
CA ALA A 408 -19.70 14.54 -8.81
C ALA A 408 -20.51 13.84 -9.92
N ILE A 409 -20.09 12.64 -10.32
CA ILE A 409 -20.81 11.84 -11.34
C ILE A 409 -22.15 11.34 -10.79
N GLY A 410 -22.19 10.89 -9.53
CA GLY A 410 -23.43 10.46 -8.87
C GLY A 410 -24.47 11.58 -8.84
N ALA A 411 -24.08 12.76 -8.36
CA ALA A 411 -24.99 13.90 -8.26
C ALA A 411 -25.44 14.44 -9.63
N ALA A 412 -24.56 14.46 -10.64
CA ALA A 412 -24.96 14.84 -12.00
C ALA A 412 -25.95 13.84 -12.62
N ARG A 413 -25.83 12.53 -12.32
CA ARG A 413 -26.82 11.52 -12.73
C ARG A 413 -28.17 11.72 -12.04
N GLU A 414 -28.18 12.02 -10.75
CA GLU A 414 -29.41 12.32 -9.99
C GLU A 414 -30.14 13.57 -10.55
N GLN A 415 -29.40 14.53 -11.09
CA GLN A 415 -29.94 15.72 -11.75
C GLN A 415 -30.32 15.50 -13.23
N GLY A 416 -30.25 14.27 -13.73
CA GLY A 416 -30.60 13.94 -15.12
C GLY A 416 -29.62 14.49 -16.17
N ARG A 417 -28.40 14.89 -15.77
CA ARG A 417 -27.40 15.41 -16.71
C ARG A 417 -26.67 14.27 -17.40
N THR A 418 -26.57 14.34 -18.73
CA THR A 418 -25.73 13.41 -19.51
C THR A 418 -24.26 13.72 -19.29
N ILE A 419 -23.55 12.83 -18.60
CA ILE A 419 -22.11 12.94 -18.41
C ILE A 419 -21.44 12.27 -19.60
N GLN A 420 -20.85 13.05 -20.48
CA GLN A 420 -19.92 12.52 -21.47
C GLN A 420 -18.64 12.15 -20.75
N ILE A 421 -18.53 10.87 -20.39
CA ILE A 421 -17.26 10.28 -19.99
C ILE A 421 -16.32 10.38 -21.20
N PRO A 422 -15.12 10.96 -21.08
CA PRO A 422 -14.17 10.91 -22.18
C PRO A 422 -13.88 9.44 -22.47
N PHE A 423 -14.36 8.96 -23.62
CA PHE A 423 -13.91 7.68 -24.15
C PHE A 423 -12.40 7.79 -24.34
N LYS A 424 -11.66 6.74 -23.97
CA LYS A 424 -10.32 6.55 -24.51
C LYS A 424 -10.48 6.57 -26.02
N THR A 425 -10.03 7.65 -26.68
CA THR A 425 -9.79 7.58 -28.11
C THR A 425 -8.84 6.40 -28.30
N THR A 426 -9.29 5.38 -29.02
CA THR A 426 -8.43 4.35 -29.61
C THR A 426 -7.55 5.02 -30.67
N GLY A 427 -6.68 5.91 -30.23
CA GLY A 427 -5.58 6.43 -31.01
C GLY A 427 -4.42 5.50 -30.73
N LEU A 428 -3.80 4.98 -31.79
CA LEU A 428 -2.49 4.33 -31.72
C LEU A 428 -1.65 5.09 -30.70
N SER A 429 -1.12 4.37 -29.71
CA SER A 429 0.01 4.87 -28.94
C SER A 429 1.10 5.20 -29.95
N THR A 430 1.16 6.45 -30.38
CA THR A 430 2.37 6.97 -31.00
C THR A 430 3.43 6.73 -29.94
N PRO A 431 4.48 5.91 -30.18
CA PRO A 431 5.54 5.77 -29.21
C PRO A 431 6.04 7.19 -28.94
N LEU A 432 6.20 7.52 -27.66
CA LEU A 432 6.91 8.72 -27.24
C LEU A 432 8.19 8.77 -28.07
N LYS A 433 8.24 9.67 -29.06
CA LYS A 433 9.46 9.90 -29.84
C LYS A 433 10.51 10.24 -28.80
N ALA A 434 11.56 9.43 -28.75
CA ALA A 434 12.76 9.75 -28.01
C ALA A 434 13.15 11.19 -28.34
N TYR A 435 13.41 11.99 -27.31
CA TYR A 435 14.01 13.31 -27.48
C TYR A 435 15.20 13.18 -28.44
N PRO A 436 15.29 14.01 -29.50
CA PRO A 436 16.45 13.95 -30.38
C PRO A 436 17.68 14.27 -29.56
N VAL A 437 18.63 13.33 -29.53
CA VAL A 437 19.99 13.56 -29.04
C VAL A 437 20.56 14.67 -29.92
N GLY A 438 20.64 15.88 -29.37
CA GLY A 438 21.31 16.98 -30.02
C GLY A 438 22.77 16.60 -30.28
N THR A 439 23.13 16.54 -31.56
CA THR A 439 24.51 16.48 -32.02
C THR A 439 25.24 17.73 -31.53
N VAL A 440 26.15 17.57 -30.57
CA VAL A 440 27.14 18.60 -30.22
C VAL A 440 28.38 18.38 -31.08
N PRO A 441 28.90 19.40 -31.78
CA PRO A 441 30.06 19.25 -32.65
C PRO A 441 31.34 18.97 -31.86
N SER A 442 32.19 18.13 -32.43
CA SER A 442 33.58 17.93 -32.06
C SER A 442 34.40 19.22 -32.21
N HIS A 443 35.07 19.69 -31.15
CA HIS A 443 36.51 19.99 -31.14
C HIS A 443 37.00 20.54 -29.77
N ALA A 444 37.95 19.80 -29.19
CA ALA A 444 39.11 20.17 -28.36
C ALA A 444 39.08 21.40 -27.42
N SER A 445 39.23 21.18 -26.10
CA SER A 445 40.53 21.33 -25.39
C SER A 445 40.42 21.13 -23.85
N LEU A 446 41.34 20.30 -23.35
CA LEU A 446 41.93 20.12 -22.00
C LEU A 446 41.44 21.04 -20.85
N SER A 447 41.14 20.56 -19.63
CA SER A 447 42.15 20.01 -18.71
C SER A 447 41.58 19.38 -17.41
N ARG A 448 42.12 18.21 -17.08
CA ARG A 448 42.39 17.52 -15.78
C ARG A 448 41.61 17.87 -14.50
N GLY A 449 41.08 16.80 -13.88
CA GLY A 449 40.73 16.76 -12.44
C GLY A 449 40.18 15.41 -11.95
N ASN A 450 41.02 14.36 -11.95
CA ASN A 450 41.02 13.13 -11.14
C ASN A 450 39.74 12.29 -10.85
N ALA A 451 39.65 11.16 -11.58
CA ALA A 451 39.75 9.75 -11.11
C ALA A 451 38.64 9.10 -10.21
N PRO A 452 38.47 7.75 -10.27
CA PRO A 452 37.23 7.16 -10.78
C PRO A 452 36.57 6.12 -9.86
N VAL A 453 35.31 5.81 -10.17
CA VAL A 453 34.59 4.62 -9.71
C VAL A 453 34.75 3.53 -10.77
N THR A 454 35.34 2.40 -10.38
CA THR A 454 35.21 1.07 -11.00
C THR A 454 35.02 0.11 -9.84
N THR A 455 34.09 -0.83 -9.86
CA THR A 455 34.27 -2.08 -10.61
C THR A 455 32.93 -2.78 -10.90
N SER A 456 32.79 -3.23 -12.14
CA SER A 456 32.10 -4.47 -12.46
C SER A 456 33.17 -5.56 -12.63
N ASN A 457 32.88 -6.78 -12.20
CA ASN A 457 32.91 -7.99 -13.06
C ASN A 457 32.86 -9.26 -12.20
N GLU A 458 32.06 -10.19 -12.70
CA GLU A 458 31.92 -11.56 -12.25
C GLU A 458 33.14 -12.43 -12.61
N GLU A 459 33.13 -13.63 -12.02
CA GLU A 459 33.81 -14.88 -12.38
C GLU A 459 35.29 -15.06 -11.97
N PHE A 460 35.56 -16.04 -11.10
CA PHE A 460 36.15 -17.35 -11.45
C PHE A 460 36.36 -18.24 -10.20
N SER A 461 35.64 -19.36 -10.17
CA SER A 461 36.04 -20.75 -9.81
C SER A 461 37.24 -21.08 -8.87
N PHE A 462 36.93 -21.94 -7.91
CA PHE A 462 37.57 -23.23 -7.53
C PHE A 462 39.06 -23.38 -7.14
N PHE A 463 39.21 -24.17 -6.05
CA PHE A 463 40.36 -24.87 -5.45
C PHE A 463 41.36 -24.09 -4.58
N GLY A 464 41.45 -24.54 -3.33
CA GLY A 464 42.41 -24.14 -2.30
C GLY A 464 41.85 -24.39 -0.91
#